data_AF-A0A1B9F6D4-F1
#
_entry.id   AF-A0A1B9F6D4-F1
#
_cell.length_a   1.000
_cell.length_b   1.000
_cell.length_c   1.000
_cell.angle_alpha   90.00
_cell.angle_beta   90.00
_cell.angle_gamma   90.00
#
_symmetry.space_group_name_H-M   'P 1'
#
loop_
_entity.id
_entity.type
_entity.pdbx_description
1 polymer ?
#
loop_
_entity_poly.entity_id
_entity_poly.type
_entity_poly.pdbx_seq_one_letter_code
_entity_poly.pdbx_strand_id
1 'polypeptide(L)'
;MEAKGLIIGLVFTLGVFAIKGGAGFGYLLSDKSSLRLGIVSLTLYLLFIGLIFWGTQKVANNGLLASSQESFSFLAEQGMRIHFLMWAGLMAWGTYLLTRPPARSTRAWLILSAPCPVCLMVIVIDVYLFTSLWPKDPIRSLCLPFLFFSGMVIVTSILTALFFKRADTTPKRRLGWIMVFLSAYFATNVLTAPHFKEAKMVYEMAIRQKALYSTQDFNILFLFFFLFIAGILRQRAVSRRD
;
A
#
# COMPACT_ATOMS: atom_id res chain seq x y z
N MET A 1 26.08 -7.36 -8.89
CA MET A 1 25.14 -8.28 -8.22
C MET A 1 24.00 -7.54 -7.49
N GLU A 2 24.02 -6.20 -7.42
CA GLU A 2 23.09 -5.40 -6.62
C GLU A 2 21.69 -5.21 -7.25
N ALA A 3 21.59 -5.06 -8.57
CA ALA A 3 20.32 -4.80 -9.25
C ALA A 3 19.29 -5.94 -9.12
N LYS A 4 19.74 -7.21 -9.14
CA LYS A 4 18.85 -8.37 -8.97
C LYS A 4 18.27 -8.43 -7.56
N GLY A 5 19.10 -8.17 -6.54
CA GLY A 5 18.65 -8.11 -5.15
C GLY A 5 17.65 -6.98 -4.92
N LEU A 6 17.90 -5.82 -5.53
CA LEU A 6 16.99 -4.67 -5.46
C LEU A 6 15.61 -4.99 -6.08
N ILE A 7 15.58 -5.54 -7.30
CA ILE A 7 14.32 -5.93 -7.97
C ILE A 7 13.56 -6.95 -7.11
N ILE A 8 14.24 -7.96 -6.57
CA ILE A 8 13.60 -8.97 -5.72
C ILE A 8 13.03 -8.32 -4.45
N GLY A 9 13.79 -7.44 -3.80
CA GLY A 9 13.34 -6.74 -2.59
C GLY A 9 12.13 -5.84 -2.83
N LEU A 10 12.10 -5.13 -3.95
CA LEU A 10 10.97 -4.29 -4.33
C LEU A 10 9.73 -5.10 -4.70
N VAL A 11 9.88 -6.12 -5.55
CA VAL A 11 8.78 -7.04 -5.89
C VAL A 11 8.21 -7.71 -4.65
N PHE A 12 9.08 -8.13 -3.72
CA PHE A 12 8.67 -8.69 -2.44
C PHE A 12 7.86 -7.69 -1.61
N THR A 13 8.36 -6.47 -1.45
CA THR A 13 7.70 -5.42 -0.66
C THR A 13 6.36 -4.99 -1.27
N LEU A 14 6.33 -4.83 -2.60
CA LEU A 14 5.10 -4.56 -3.35
C LEU A 14 4.10 -5.72 -3.23
N GLY A 15 4.59 -6.96 -3.24
CA GLY A 15 3.79 -8.17 -3.04
C GLY A 15 3.18 -8.24 -1.64
N VAL A 16 3.96 -7.96 -0.58
CA VAL A 16 3.46 -7.88 0.80
C VAL A 16 2.36 -6.82 0.94
N PHE A 17 2.55 -5.66 0.30
CA PHE A 17 1.53 -4.62 0.27
C PHE A 17 0.25 -5.09 -0.44
N ALA A 18 0.39 -5.78 -1.58
CA ALA A 18 -0.73 -6.36 -2.31
C ALA A 18 -1.48 -7.41 -1.47
N ILE A 19 -0.77 -8.28 -0.76
CA ILE A 19 -1.34 -9.29 0.15
C ILE A 19 -2.14 -8.62 1.28
N LYS A 20 -1.56 -7.60 1.93
CA LYS A 20 -2.24 -6.83 2.98
C LYS A 20 -3.54 -6.21 2.45
N GLY A 21 -3.46 -5.51 1.32
CA GLY A 21 -4.63 -4.88 0.70
C GLY A 21 -5.71 -5.87 0.31
N GLY A 22 -5.32 -6.96 -0.36
CA GLY A 22 -6.25 -7.99 -0.81
C GLY A 22 -6.89 -8.78 0.33
N ALA A 23 -6.17 -9.04 1.42
CA ALA A 23 -6.76 -9.67 2.60
C ALA A 23 -7.91 -8.83 3.21
N GLY A 24 -7.78 -7.50 3.17
CA GLY A 24 -8.86 -6.58 3.56
C GLY A 24 -10.10 -6.72 2.66
N PHE A 25 -9.93 -6.69 1.34
CA PHE A 25 -11.06 -6.85 0.42
C PHE A 25 -11.65 -8.27 0.41
N GLY A 26 -10.84 -9.29 0.68
CA GLY A 26 -11.30 -10.66 0.83
C GLY A 26 -12.36 -10.83 1.93
N TYR A 27 -12.30 -10.02 2.99
CA TYR A 27 -13.37 -9.95 3.99
C TYR A 27 -14.71 -9.54 3.37
N LEU A 28 -14.75 -8.45 2.61
CA LEU A 28 -15.99 -7.96 1.97
C LEU A 28 -16.53 -8.91 0.90
N LEU A 29 -15.64 -9.57 0.16
CA LEU A 29 -16.01 -10.53 -0.89
C LEU A 29 -16.48 -11.87 -0.30
N SER A 30 -16.17 -12.14 0.97
CA SER A 30 -16.61 -13.37 1.64
C SER A 30 -18.09 -13.39 1.98
N ASP A 31 -18.68 -12.22 2.27
CA ASP A 31 -20.10 -12.07 2.61
C ASP A 31 -20.91 -11.66 1.37
N LYS A 32 -21.95 -12.47 1.05
CA LYS A 32 -22.84 -12.24 -0.10
C LYS A 32 -23.55 -10.89 -0.02
N SER A 33 -23.91 -10.44 1.18
CA SER A 33 -24.62 -9.17 1.38
C SER A 33 -23.74 -7.95 1.06
N SER A 34 -22.42 -8.07 1.28
CA SER A 34 -21.45 -7.02 0.99
C SER A 34 -20.68 -7.22 -0.32
N LEU A 35 -21.00 -8.24 -1.12
CA LEU A 35 -20.22 -8.57 -2.33
C LEU A 35 -20.17 -7.41 -3.33
N ARG A 36 -21.32 -6.76 -3.60
CA ARG A 36 -21.38 -5.59 -4.49
C ARG A 36 -20.50 -4.45 -3.96
N LEU A 37 -20.57 -4.16 -2.66
CA LEU A 37 -19.73 -3.16 -2.01
C LEU A 37 -18.25 -3.54 -2.07
N GLY A 38 -17.93 -4.83 -1.90
CA GLY A 38 -16.57 -5.36 -2.01
C GLY A 38 -15.97 -5.17 -3.40
N ILE A 39 -16.72 -5.52 -4.45
CA ILE A 39 -16.29 -5.33 -5.85
C ILE A 39 -16.10 -3.84 -6.15
N VAL A 40 -17.07 -2.99 -5.80
CA VAL A 40 -16.96 -1.54 -6.02
C VAL A 40 -15.76 -0.96 -5.28
N SER A 41 -15.58 -1.32 -4.01
CA SER A 41 -14.47 -0.82 -3.19
C SER A 41 -13.11 -1.30 -3.71
N LEU A 42 -13.01 -2.55 -4.17
CA LEU A 42 -11.81 -3.10 -4.78
C LEU A 42 -11.48 -2.38 -6.10
N THR A 43 -12.48 -2.17 -6.96
CA THR A 43 -12.29 -1.44 -8.23
C THR A 43 -11.83 -0.01 -7.96
N LEU A 44 -12.48 0.71 -7.04
CA LEU A 44 -12.07 2.06 -6.66
C LEU A 44 -10.66 2.10 -6.08
N TYR A 45 -10.28 1.10 -5.28
CA TYR A 45 -8.92 0.98 -4.76
C TYR A 45 -7.89 0.75 -5.86
N LEU A 46 -8.15 -0.17 -6.81
CA LEU A 46 -7.25 -0.42 -7.93
C LEU A 46 -7.13 0.78 -8.86
N LEU A 47 -8.23 1.51 -9.11
CA LEU A 47 -8.20 2.77 -9.86
C LEU A 47 -7.36 3.83 -9.13
N PHE A 48 -7.53 3.97 -7.82
CA PHE A 48 -6.76 4.91 -7.01
C PHE A 48 -5.26 4.60 -7.05
N ILE A 49 -4.87 3.33 -6.87
CA ILE A 49 -3.47 2.92 -6.98
C ILE A 49 -2.97 3.08 -8.42
N GLY A 50 -3.78 2.77 -9.43
CA GLY A 50 -3.44 2.99 -10.84
C GLY A 50 -3.15 4.44 -11.17
N LEU A 51 -3.91 5.39 -10.61
CA LEU A 51 -3.64 6.83 -10.73
C LEU A 51 -2.30 7.21 -10.09
N ILE A 52 -1.95 6.62 -8.95
CA ILE A 52 -0.64 6.85 -8.30
C ILE A 52 0.50 6.34 -9.19
N PHE A 53 0.37 5.13 -9.74
CA PHE A 53 1.36 4.56 -10.67
C PHE A 53 1.53 5.47 -11.91
N TRP A 54 0.42 5.90 -12.52
CA TRP A 54 0.43 6.78 -13.70
C TRP A 54 1.02 8.16 -13.39
N GLY A 55 0.61 8.79 -12.28
CA GLY A 55 1.14 10.08 -11.86
C GLY A 55 2.64 10.03 -11.57
N THR A 56 3.08 8.99 -10.87
CA THR A 56 4.50 8.74 -10.59
C THR A 56 5.30 8.60 -11.89
N GLN A 57 4.77 7.89 -12.87
CA GLN A 57 5.44 7.71 -14.15
C GLN A 57 5.60 9.03 -14.91
N LYS A 58 4.57 9.89 -14.90
CA LYS A 58 4.66 11.22 -15.51
C LYS A 58 5.74 12.06 -14.84
N VAL A 59 5.81 12.03 -13.51
CA VAL A 59 6.87 12.71 -12.73
C VAL A 59 8.25 12.14 -13.06
N ALA A 60 8.38 10.81 -13.19
CA ALA A 60 9.64 10.16 -13.54
C ALA A 60 10.13 10.55 -14.95
N ASN A 61 9.25 10.52 -15.95
CA ASN A 61 9.59 10.86 -17.33
C ASN A 61 9.95 12.34 -17.52
N ASN A 62 9.37 13.23 -16.71
CA ASN A 62 9.63 14.67 -16.77
C ASN A 62 10.88 15.09 -15.97
N GLY A 63 11.60 14.16 -15.34
CA GLY A 63 12.81 14.47 -14.55
C GLY A 63 12.57 15.22 -13.24
N LEU A 64 11.31 15.44 -12.86
CA LEU A 64 10.91 16.21 -11.67
C LEU A 64 11.35 15.58 -10.34
N LEU A 65 11.65 14.28 -10.32
CA LEU A 65 12.08 13.55 -9.13
C LEU A 65 13.48 13.93 -8.63
N ALA A 66 14.37 14.43 -9.50
CA ALA A 66 15.70 14.89 -9.07
C ALA A 66 15.61 16.15 -8.17
N SER A 67 14.53 16.94 -8.33
CA SER A 67 14.27 18.13 -7.51
C SER A 67 13.65 17.81 -6.14
N SER A 68 13.23 16.57 -5.91
CA SER A 68 12.42 16.18 -4.73
C SER A 68 13.16 15.29 -3.73
N GLN A 69 14.49 15.22 -3.79
CA GLN A 69 15.33 14.41 -2.89
C GLN A 69 15.13 14.76 -1.42
N GLU A 70 15.04 16.04 -1.06
CA GLU A 70 14.75 16.47 0.31
C GLU A 70 13.35 16.01 0.75
N SER A 71 12.34 16.22 -0.09
CA SER A 71 10.96 15.77 0.17
C SER A 71 10.84 14.25 0.29
N PHE A 72 11.61 13.49 -0.51
CA PHE A 72 11.63 12.03 -0.43
C PHE A 72 12.25 11.56 0.88
N SER A 73 13.34 12.19 1.32
CA SER A 73 13.98 11.88 2.62
C SER A 73 13.07 12.21 3.80
N PHE A 74 12.36 13.34 3.76
CA PHE A 74 11.36 13.70 4.76
C PHE A 74 10.19 12.71 4.76
N LEU A 75 9.66 12.37 3.58
CA LEU A 75 8.60 11.39 3.46
C LEU A 75 9.06 10.03 4.00
N ALA A 76 10.29 9.59 3.70
CA ALA A 76 10.88 8.33 4.18
C ALA A 76 10.96 8.28 5.71
N GLU A 77 11.44 9.35 6.33
CA GLU A 77 11.55 9.45 7.79
C GLU A 77 10.16 9.43 8.45
N GLN A 78 9.23 10.24 7.96
CA GLN A 78 7.84 10.26 8.46
C GLN A 78 7.11 8.95 8.16
N GLY A 79 7.44 8.31 7.03
CA GLY A 79 6.85 7.07 6.58
C GLY A 79 7.12 5.93 7.54
N MET A 80 8.33 5.86 8.10
CA MET A 80 8.66 4.87 9.13
C MET A 80 7.82 5.06 10.40
N ARG A 81 7.66 6.30 10.86
CA ARG A 81 6.83 6.63 12.03
C ARG A 81 5.37 6.23 11.80
N ILE A 82 4.81 6.56 10.63
CA ILE A 82 3.45 6.19 10.27
C ILE A 82 3.30 4.67 10.08
N HIS A 83 4.32 3.98 9.54
CA HIS A 83 4.32 2.53 9.42
C HIS A 83 4.29 1.84 10.78
N PHE A 84 5.05 2.34 11.76
CA PHE A 84 5.00 1.87 13.15
C PHE A 84 3.63 2.12 13.79
N LEU A 85 3.03 3.29 13.56
CA LEU A 85 1.70 3.62 14.09
C LEU A 85 0.61 2.72 13.48
N MET A 86 0.74 2.41 12.19
CA MET A 86 -0.12 1.47 11.49
C MET A 86 0.05 0.04 12.03
N TRP A 87 1.28 -0.39 12.29
CA TRP A 87 1.57 -1.66 12.96
C TRP A 87 0.85 -1.77 14.31
N ALA A 88 1.02 -0.76 15.17
CA ALA A 88 0.38 -0.71 16.47
C ALA A 88 -1.16 -0.71 16.35
N GLY A 89 -1.70 0.03 15.37
CA GLY A 89 -3.12 0.06 15.06
C GLY A 89 -3.67 -1.30 14.61
N LEU A 90 -2.94 -2.03 13.75
CA LEU A 90 -3.32 -3.38 13.32
C LEU A 90 -3.29 -4.37 14.49
N MET A 91 -2.28 -4.27 15.37
CA MET A 91 -2.18 -5.11 16.56
C MET A 91 -3.33 -4.84 17.55
N ALA A 92 -3.57 -3.57 17.88
CA ALA A 92 -4.62 -3.16 18.81
C ALA A 92 -6.01 -3.53 18.27
N TRP A 93 -6.28 -3.29 16.99
CA TRP A 93 -7.58 -3.59 16.41
C TRP A 93 -7.78 -5.10 16.16
N GLY A 94 -6.71 -5.81 15.78
CA GLY A 94 -6.73 -7.26 15.63
C GLY A 94 -7.04 -7.95 16.96
N THR A 95 -6.33 -7.60 18.03
CA THR A 95 -6.60 -8.12 19.39
C THR A 95 -7.99 -7.75 19.90
N TYR A 96 -8.45 -6.51 19.64
CA TYR A 96 -9.82 -6.10 19.96
C TYR A 96 -10.88 -6.96 19.26
N LEU A 97 -10.67 -7.36 18.00
CA LEU A 97 -11.59 -8.24 17.28
C LEU A 97 -11.61 -9.67 17.83
N LEU A 98 -10.49 -10.13 18.42
CA LEU A 98 -10.36 -11.46 18.99
C LEU A 98 -10.99 -11.58 20.38
N THR A 99 -11.05 -10.50 21.16
CA THR A 99 -11.58 -10.49 22.53
C THR A 99 -13.07 -10.19 22.63
N ARG A 100 -13.70 -9.73 21.55
CA ARG A 100 -15.12 -9.35 21.52
C ARG A 100 -16.00 -10.45 20.93
N PRO A 101 -17.27 -10.57 21.37
CA PRO A 101 -18.21 -11.52 20.80
C PRO A 101 -18.39 -11.33 19.29
N PRO A 102 -18.80 -12.40 18.59
CA PRO A 102 -18.97 -12.38 17.15
C PRO A 102 -20.07 -11.39 16.75
N ALA A 103 -19.66 -10.28 16.14
CA ALA A 103 -20.58 -9.32 15.52
C ALA A 103 -20.70 -9.65 14.03
N ARG A 104 -21.86 -9.36 13.43
CA ARG A 104 -22.15 -9.66 12.01
C ARG A 104 -21.20 -8.94 11.05
N SER A 105 -20.81 -7.70 11.33
CA SER A 105 -19.92 -6.93 10.45
C SER A 105 -18.89 -6.11 11.22
N THR A 106 -17.75 -5.85 10.59
CA THR A 106 -16.73 -4.93 11.09
C THR A 106 -16.16 -4.10 9.96
N ARG A 107 -15.85 -2.83 10.22
CA ARG A 107 -15.16 -1.94 9.27
C ARG A 107 -13.63 -2.01 9.38
N ALA A 108 -13.12 -2.95 10.18
CA ALA A 108 -11.67 -3.17 10.38
C ALA A 108 -10.89 -3.42 9.08
N TRP A 109 -11.57 -3.94 8.05
CA TRP A 109 -10.99 -4.17 6.73
C TRP A 109 -10.43 -2.89 6.09
N LEU A 110 -10.95 -1.70 6.44
CA LEU A 110 -10.45 -0.42 5.92
C LEU A 110 -9.05 -0.09 6.42
N ILE A 111 -8.79 -0.34 7.71
CA ILE A 111 -7.45 -0.14 8.29
C ILE A 111 -6.47 -1.11 7.65
N LEU A 112 -6.94 -2.32 7.33
CA LEU A 112 -6.15 -3.34 6.66
C LEU A 112 -5.89 -3.01 5.18
N SER A 113 -6.81 -2.39 4.46
CA SER A 113 -6.61 -2.04 3.05
C SER A 113 -5.96 -0.66 2.83
N ALA A 114 -5.84 0.16 3.88
CA ALA A 114 -5.27 1.50 3.76
C ALA A 114 -3.81 1.46 3.26
N PRO A 115 -3.48 2.24 2.20
CA PRO A 115 -2.11 2.38 1.73
C PRO A 115 -1.28 3.08 2.79
N CYS A 116 -0.08 2.55 3.04
CA CYS A 116 0.87 3.14 3.97
C CYS A 116 1.85 4.07 3.22
N PRO A 117 2.41 5.12 3.85
CA PRO A 117 3.37 5.99 3.16
C PRO A 117 4.59 5.25 2.61
N VAL A 118 5.06 4.23 3.33
CA VAL A 118 6.16 3.35 2.87
C VAL A 118 5.76 2.59 1.60
N CYS A 119 4.52 2.12 1.53
CA CYS A 119 3.96 1.41 0.38
C CYS A 119 3.92 2.34 -0.84
N LEU A 120 3.58 3.62 -0.64
CA LEU A 120 3.61 4.63 -1.70
C LEU A 120 5.04 4.89 -2.19
N MET A 121 6.04 4.92 -1.31
CA MET A 121 7.45 5.05 -1.72
C MET A 121 7.92 3.89 -2.56
N VAL A 122 7.53 2.66 -2.21
CA VAL A 122 7.89 1.47 -2.98
C VAL A 122 7.32 1.57 -4.39
N ILE A 123 6.07 2.03 -4.54
CA ILE A 123 5.48 2.33 -5.87
C ILE A 123 6.32 3.36 -6.63
N VAL A 124 6.77 4.43 -5.95
CA VAL A 124 7.60 5.47 -6.57
C VAL A 124 8.94 4.91 -7.05
N ILE A 125 9.63 4.17 -6.18
CA ILE A 125 10.92 3.54 -6.50
C ILE A 125 10.74 2.51 -7.62
N ASP A 126 9.69 1.70 -7.58
CA ASP A 126 9.38 0.71 -8.61
C ASP A 126 9.21 1.37 -9.97
N VAL A 127 8.31 2.35 -10.08
CA VAL A 127 8.08 3.03 -11.36
C VAL A 127 9.36 3.68 -11.88
N TYR A 128 10.17 4.28 -11.00
CA TYR A 128 11.44 4.87 -11.40
C TYR A 128 12.45 3.80 -11.88
N LEU A 129 12.55 2.67 -11.18
CA LEU A 129 13.42 1.57 -11.59
C LEU A 129 12.98 1.00 -12.94
N PHE A 130 11.69 0.75 -13.13
CA PHE A 130 11.16 0.20 -14.38
C PHE A 130 11.28 1.20 -15.55
N THR A 131 11.15 2.51 -15.31
CA THR A 131 11.40 3.54 -16.34
C THR A 131 12.88 3.63 -16.71
N SER A 132 13.79 3.45 -15.76
CA SER A 132 15.24 3.37 -16.02
C SER A 132 15.62 2.09 -16.79
N LEU A 133 14.99 0.96 -16.49
CA LEU A 133 15.23 -0.31 -17.20
C LEU A 133 14.69 -0.33 -18.63
N TRP A 134 13.56 0.34 -18.89
CA TRP A 134 12.95 0.43 -20.23
C TRP A 134 12.66 1.89 -20.65
N PRO A 135 13.69 2.70 -20.95
CA PRO A 135 13.49 4.13 -21.26
C PRO A 135 12.69 4.37 -22.55
N LYS A 136 12.73 3.41 -23.50
CA LYS A 136 12.07 3.51 -24.80
C LYS A 136 10.58 3.12 -24.77
N ASP A 137 10.15 2.38 -23.75
CA ASP A 137 8.80 1.82 -23.66
C ASP A 137 8.08 2.24 -22.36
N PRO A 138 7.61 3.50 -22.27
CA PRO A 138 6.97 4.00 -21.05
C PRO A 138 5.75 3.14 -20.68
N ILE A 139 4.93 2.71 -21.63
CA ILE A 139 3.74 1.89 -21.33
C ILE A 139 4.13 0.60 -20.58
N ARG A 140 5.23 -0.05 -20.98
CA ARG A 140 5.72 -1.28 -20.32
C ARG A 140 6.18 -1.02 -18.90
N SER A 141 6.90 0.08 -18.67
CA SER A 141 7.39 0.47 -17.33
C SER A 141 6.26 0.73 -16.31
N LEU A 142 5.07 1.12 -16.78
CA LEU A 142 3.88 1.33 -15.97
C LEU A 142 3.06 0.05 -15.82
N CYS A 143 2.69 -0.55 -16.95
CA CYS A 143 1.74 -1.65 -16.98
C CYS A 143 2.26 -2.87 -16.25
N LEU A 144 3.56 -3.19 -16.34
CA LEU A 144 4.12 -4.39 -15.73
C LEU A 144 4.02 -4.38 -14.19
N PRO A 145 4.56 -3.38 -13.45
CA PRO A 145 4.44 -3.37 -11.99
C PRO A 145 3.00 -3.16 -11.52
N PHE A 146 2.18 -2.38 -12.27
CA PHE A 146 0.77 -2.21 -11.94
C PHE A 146 -0.06 -3.50 -12.12
N LEU A 147 0.14 -4.24 -13.21
CA LEU A 147 -0.53 -5.52 -13.45
C LEU A 147 -0.08 -6.57 -12.43
N PHE A 148 1.20 -6.59 -12.09
CA PHE A 148 1.71 -7.45 -11.02
C PHE A 148 1.02 -7.14 -9.69
N PHE A 149 1.00 -5.87 -9.29
CA PHE A 149 0.36 -5.43 -8.05
C PHE A 149 -1.15 -5.75 -8.03
N SER A 150 -1.88 -5.34 -9.07
CA SER A 150 -3.33 -5.56 -9.16
C SER A 150 -3.69 -7.04 -9.22
N GLY A 151 -2.94 -7.84 -9.97
CA GLY A 151 -3.08 -9.30 -10.01
C GLY A 151 -2.91 -9.91 -8.63
N MET A 152 -1.86 -9.52 -7.90
CA MET A 152 -1.63 -9.99 -6.53
C MET A 152 -2.76 -9.58 -5.57
N VAL A 153 -3.26 -8.34 -5.65
CA VAL A 153 -4.41 -7.90 -4.83
C VAL A 153 -5.66 -8.73 -5.15
N ILE A 154 -5.96 -8.97 -6.42
CA ILE A 154 -7.14 -9.75 -6.82
C ILE A 154 -7.01 -11.20 -6.35
N VAL A 155 -5.87 -11.84 -6.62
CA VAL A 155 -5.61 -13.24 -6.21
C VAL A 155 -5.72 -13.36 -4.70
N THR A 156 -5.08 -12.49 -3.93
CA THR A 156 -5.12 -12.54 -2.46
C THR A 156 -6.52 -12.24 -1.91
N SER A 157 -7.27 -11.34 -2.54
CA SER A 157 -8.69 -11.09 -2.20
C SER A 157 -9.56 -12.32 -2.42
N ILE A 158 -9.41 -13.00 -3.55
CA ILE A 158 -10.15 -14.22 -3.88
C ILE A 158 -9.77 -15.35 -2.91
N LEU A 159 -8.47 -15.60 -2.71
CA LEU A 159 -7.99 -16.65 -1.80
C LEU A 159 -8.49 -16.41 -0.37
N THR A 160 -8.41 -15.17 0.12
CA THR A 160 -8.92 -14.82 1.46
C THR A 160 -10.44 -14.98 1.54
N ALA A 161 -11.19 -14.58 0.51
CA ALA A 161 -12.64 -14.76 0.47
C ALA A 161 -13.04 -16.25 0.46
N LEU A 162 -12.33 -17.09 -0.29
CA LEU A 162 -12.55 -18.54 -0.33
C LEU A 162 -12.19 -19.19 1.01
N PHE A 163 -11.07 -18.78 1.62
CA PHE A 163 -10.66 -19.23 2.94
C PHE A 163 -11.71 -18.88 4.01
N PHE A 164 -12.30 -17.68 3.92
CA PHE A 164 -13.37 -17.27 4.82
C PHE A 164 -14.69 -18.01 4.57
N LYS A 165 -15.01 -18.40 3.34
CA LYS A 165 -16.21 -19.19 3.06
C LYS A 165 -16.12 -20.63 3.55
N ARG A 166 -14.91 -21.21 3.61
CA ARG A 166 -14.71 -22.63 3.94
C ARG A 166 -14.57 -22.95 5.42
N ALA A 167 -14.15 -22.00 6.26
CA ALA A 167 -13.92 -22.30 7.67
C ALA A 167 -15.16 -22.01 8.53
N ASP A 168 -15.40 -22.85 9.55
CA ASP A 168 -16.54 -22.76 10.49
C ASP A 168 -16.42 -21.61 11.51
N THR A 169 -15.38 -20.79 11.41
CA THR A 169 -15.17 -19.64 12.29
C THR A 169 -15.83 -18.38 11.73
N THR A 170 -16.18 -17.43 12.60
CA THR A 170 -16.78 -16.18 12.14
C THR A 170 -15.78 -15.35 11.32
N PRO A 171 -16.19 -14.78 10.16
CA PRO A 171 -15.31 -13.97 9.31
C PRO A 171 -14.58 -12.84 10.06
N LYS A 172 -15.22 -12.26 11.09
CA LYS A 172 -14.65 -11.24 11.98
C LYS A 172 -13.43 -11.75 12.75
N ARG A 173 -13.51 -12.95 13.33
CA ARG A 173 -12.42 -13.52 14.15
C ARG A 173 -11.21 -13.84 13.27
N ARG A 174 -11.42 -14.32 12.05
CA ARG A 174 -10.34 -14.55 11.08
C ARG A 174 -9.68 -13.26 10.62
N LEU A 175 -10.46 -12.21 10.35
CA LEU A 175 -9.89 -10.89 10.06
C LEU A 175 -9.00 -10.40 11.22
N GLY A 176 -9.44 -10.60 12.47
CA GLY A 176 -8.62 -10.31 13.66
C GLY A 176 -7.28 -11.06 13.67
N TRP A 177 -7.30 -12.37 13.40
CA TRP A 177 -6.07 -13.16 13.26
C TRP A 177 -5.16 -12.63 12.16
N ILE A 178 -5.68 -12.35 10.96
CA ILE A 178 -4.90 -11.78 9.85
C ILE A 178 -4.25 -10.46 10.26
N MET A 179 -4.99 -9.57 10.94
CA MET A 179 -4.46 -8.29 11.41
C MET A 179 -3.32 -8.48 12.43
N VAL A 180 -3.48 -9.41 13.37
CA VAL A 180 -2.42 -9.74 14.35
C VAL A 180 -1.20 -10.34 13.66
N PHE A 181 -1.36 -11.32 12.77
CA PHE A 181 -0.23 -11.92 12.04
C PHE A 181 0.51 -10.91 11.17
N LEU A 182 -0.21 -10.07 10.43
CA LEU A 182 0.41 -9.02 9.62
C LEU A 182 1.12 -7.98 10.49
N SER A 183 0.56 -7.64 11.65
CA SER A 183 1.25 -6.78 12.60
C SER A 183 2.53 -7.44 13.14
N ALA A 184 2.49 -8.70 13.57
CA ALA A 184 3.69 -9.41 14.01
C ALA A 184 4.77 -9.43 12.92
N TYR A 185 4.39 -9.70 11.67
CA TYR A 185 5.28 -9.64 10.53
C TYR A 185 5.90 -8.25 10.31
N PHE A 186 5.10 -7.17 10.38
CA PHE A 186 5.64 -5.81 10.26
C PHE A 186 6.55 -5.44 11.43
N ALA A 187 6.26 -5.87 12.66
CA ALA A 187 7.17 -5.71 13.79
C ALA A 187 8.51 -6.39 13.52
N THR A 188 8.48 -7.64 13.05
CA THR A 188 9.71 -8.37 12.70
C THR A 188 10.51 -7.59 11.65
N ASN A 189 9.87 -7.15 10.56
CA ASN A 189 10.55 -6.36 9.53
C ASN A 189 11.18 -5.07 10.08
N VAL A 190 10.47 -4.34 10.96
CA VAL A 190 11.00 -3.10 11.57
C VAL A 190 12.18 -3.40 12.50
N LEU A 191 12.10 -4.46 13.30
CA LEU A 191 13.15 -4.87 14.23
C LEU A 191 14.39 -5.43 13.51
N THR A 192 14.20 -6.12 12.39
CA THR A 192 15.29 -6.72 11.60
C THR A 192 15.87 -5.76 10.55
N ALA A 193 15.33 -4.55 10.39
CA ALA A 193 15.78 -3.56 9.40
C ALA A 193 16.68 -2.44 9.97
N PRO A 194 17.69 -2.66 10.85
CA PRO A 194 18.57 -1.59 11.28
C PRO A 194 19.61 -1.25 10.18
N HIS A 195 19.22 -0.95 8.94
CA HIS A 195 20.14 -0.53 7.86
C HIS A 195 19.54 0.50 6.87
N PHE A 196 18.72 1.45 7.33
CA PHE A 196 18.18 2.55 6.48
C PHE A 196 19.23 3.46 5.81
N LYS A 197 20.53 3.31 6.16
CA LYS A 197 21.63 3.92 5.39
C LYS A 197 21.66 3.44 3.93
N GLU A 198 21.19 2.22 3.65
CA GLU A 198 21.19 1.62 2.31
C GLU A 198 20.01 2.11 1.44
N ALA A 199 18.89 2.55 2.04
CA ALA A 199 17.76 3.10 1.29
C ALA A 199 18.11 4.42 0.59
N LYS A 200 18.93 5.25 1.25
CA LYS A 200 19.50 6.46 0.64
C LYS A 200 20.40 6.09 -0.55
N MET A 201 21.21 5.05 -0.42
CA MET A 201 22.07 4.53 -1.49
C MET A 201 21.26 4.00 -2.68
N VAL A 202 20.15 3.29 -2.42
CA VAL A 202 19.22 2.81 -3.46
C VAL A 202 18.54 3.97 -4.19
N TYR A 203 18.14 5.02 -3.46
CA TYR A 203 17.57 6.23 -4.04
C TYR A 203 18.60 7.03 -4.85
N GLU A 204 19.83 7.15 -4.36
CA GLU A 204 20.95 7.78 -5.08
C GLU A 204 21.36 7.01 -6.34
N MET A 205 21.30 5.67 -6.31
CA MET A 205 21.51 4.83 -7.49
C MET A 205 20.41 5.02 -8.54
N ALA A 206 19.16 5.20 -8.12
CA ALA A 206 18.07 5.54 -9.01
C ALA A 206 18.31 6.93 -9.64
N ILE A 207 18.60 7.96 -8.84
CA ILE A 207 18.69 9.35 -9.32
C ILE A 207 19.94 9.68 -10.15
N ARG A 208 20.99 8.86 -10.12
CA ARG A 208 22.25 9.14 -10.83
C ARG A 208 22.14 9.32 -12.35
N GLN A 209 20.98 9.11 -12.97
CA GLN A 209 20.70 9.48 -14.36
C GLN A 209 19.89 10.79 -14.47
N LYS A 210 20.60 11.85 -14.91
CA LYS A 210 20.15 13.19 -15.33
C LYS A 210 19.74 14.15 -14.20
N ALA A 211 20.71 14.96 -13.79
CA ALA A 211 20.53 16.18 -13.05
C ALA A 211 20.19 17.36 -13.98
N LEU A 212 19.25 18.18 -13.51
CA LEU A 212 19.01 19.62 -13.72
C LEU A 212 17.50 19.84 -13.90
N TYR A 213 16.85 20.50 -12.92
CA TYR A 213 15.80 21.52 -13.04
C TYR A 213 15.02 21.72 -11.72
N SER A 214 14.46 22.93 -11.59
CA SER A 214 13.91 23.57 -10.39
C SER A 214 12.56 23.03 -9.93
N THR A 215 12.35 23.08 -8.62
CA THR A 215 11.20 22.62 -7.82
C THR A 215 9.93 23.44 -8.06
N GLN A 216 8.93 22.87 -8.73
CA GLN A 216 7.52 23.25 -8.59
C GLN A 216 6.66 22.12 -9.17
N ASP A 217 6.11 21.25 -8.31
CA ASP A 217 4.90 20.42 -8.52
C ASP A 217 4.65 19.48 -7.32
N PHE A 218 4.46 20.05 -6.13
CA PHE A 218 4.12 19.30 -4.90
C PHE A 218 2.65 19.44 -4.46
N ASN A 219 1.87 20.27 -5.17
CA ASN A 219 0.50 20.57 -4.80
C ASN A 219 -0.48 19.42 -5.07
N ILE A 220 -0.15 18.49 -5.97
CA ILE A 220 -1.06 17.43 -6.39
C ILE A 220 -1.12 16.29 -5.36
N LEU A 221 0.03 15.86 -4.81
CA LEU A 221 0.09 14.74 -3.85
C LEU A 221 -0.47 15.12 -2.47
N PHE A 222 -0.28 16.37 -2.04
CA PHE A 222 -0.85 16.91 -0.81
C PHE A 222 -2.38 17.06 -0.92
N LEU A 223 -2.90 17.47 -2.09
CA LEU A 223 -4.33 17.52 -2.36
C LEU A 223 -4.99 16.14 -2.26
N PHE A 224 -4.29 15.09 -2.72
CA PHE A 224 -4.79 13.71 -2.65
C PHE A 224 -4.71 13.10 -1.24
N PHE A 225 -3.69 13.44 -0.45
CA PHE A 225 -3.63 13.09 0.97
C PHE A 225 -4.75 13.75 1.77
N PHE A 226 -5.05 15.02 1.49
CA PHE A 226 -6.17 15.74 2.11
C PHE A 226 -7.54 15.19 1.69
N LEU A 227 -7.73 14.80 0.43
CA LEU A 227 -8.96 14.13 -0.02
C LEU A 227 -9.17 12.77 0.66
N PHE A 228 -8.08 12.02 0.88
CA PHE A 228 -8.12 10.74 1.61
C PHE A 228 -8.50 10.94 3.09
N ILE A 229 -7.89 11.92 3.78
CA ILE A 229 -8.25 12.27 5.16
C ILE A 229 -9.68 12.82 5.24
N ALA A 230 -10.10 13.66 4.29
CA ALA A 230 -11.47 14.18 4.22
C ALA A 230 -12.50 13.06 4.03
N GLY A 231 -12.18 12.03 3.25
CA GLY A 231 -12.99 10.81 3.11
C GLY A 231 -13.15 10.06 4.45
N ILE A 232 -12.06 9.89 5.19
CA ILE A 232 -12.04 9.24 6.53
C ILE A 232 -12.84 10.07 7.56
N LEU A 233 -12.72 11.40 7.52
CA LEU A 233 -13.44 12.30 8.44
C LEU A 233 -14.94 12.34 8.13
N ARG A 234 -15.34 12.37 6.86
CA ARG A 234 -16.75 12.27 6.45
C ARG A 234 -17.38 10.95 6.90
N GLN A 235 -16.61 9.87 6.90
CA GLN A 235 -17.05 8.57 7.40
C GLN A 235 -17.31 8.56 8.92
N ARG A 236 -16.51 9.28 9.71
CA ARG A 236 -16.77 9.47 11.15
C ARG A 236 -18.04 10.28 11.41
N ALA A 237 -18.37 11.23 10.54
CA ALA A 237 -19.57 12.06 10.68
C ALA A 237 -20.88 11.30 10.38
N VAL A 238 -20.86 10.35 9.44
CA VAL A 238 -22.04 9.51 9.10
C VAL A 238 -22.24 8.42 10.15
N SER A 239 -21.17 7.84 10.69
CA SER A 239 -21.24 6.81 11.75
C SER A 239 -21.74 7.31 13.11
N ARG A 240 -21.98 8.61 13.28
CA ARG A 240 -22.61 9.20 14.48
C ARG A 240 -24.12 9.38 14.34
N ARG A 241 -24.69 9.10 13.15
CA ARG A 241 -26.13 9.24 12.88
C ARG A 241 -26.89 7.90 12.85
N ASP A 242 -26.16 6.79 12.88
CA ASP A 242 -26.69 5.43 13.06
C ASP A 242 -26.40 4.97 14.50
#